data_AF-F6D3A4-F1
#
_entry.id   AF-F6D3A4-F1
#
_cell.length_a   1.000
_cell.length_b   1.000
_cell.length_c   1.000
_cell.angle_alpha   90.00
_cell.angle_beta   90.00
_cell.angle_gamma   90.00
#
_symmetry.space_group_name_H-M   'P 1'
#
loop_
_entity.id
_entity.type
_entity.pdbx_description
1 polymer ?
#
loop_
_entity_poly.entity_id
_entity_poly.type
_entity_poly.pdbx_seq_one_letter_code
_entity_poly.pdbx_strand_id
1 'polypeptide(L)'
;MMGNVVDVVKEIREAQLGPEDMLSPGWYIPGPINIELFEPEGELIGNTNTKISHLPDCRAIKMMLEEHKTRTDGEGYRPCAWCQGKEDSYHESMEQLTIDQFEDPEDIEICRDPILEKLFKGNGCASCNSHQGLVKMRPHEGGVRLLGRDGKWWVYFECSHCGYETSLYKVKQHERLRLKGVV
;
A
#
# COMPACT_ATOMS: atom_id res chain seq x y z
N MET A 1 13.15 -10.39 -47.91
CA MET A 1 13.62 -11.64 -47.24
C MET A 1 13.70 -11.29 -45.76
N MET A 2 12.64 -11.50 -44.97
CA MET A 2 12.31 -12.70 -44.18
C MET A 2 13.43 -13.16 -43.22
N GLY A 3 13.07 -13.27 -41.93
CA GLY A 3 13.88 -13.81 -40.82
C GLY A 3 13.94 -12.83 -39.66
N ASN A 4 12.87 -12.59 -38.88
CA ASN A 4 12.14 -13.43 -37.93
C ASN A 4 12.87 -13.69 -36.60
N VAL A 5 12.09 -13.53 -35.53
CA VAL A 5 12.43 -13.58 -34.10
C VAL A 5 12.57 -15.05 -33.67
N VAL A 6 13.36 -15.28 -32.62
CA VAL A 6 13.56 -16.53 -31.85
C VAL A 6 14.72 -17.42 -32.33
N ASP A 7 15.88 -17.27 -31.71
CA ASP A 7 16.82 -18.34 -31.34
C ASP A 7 17.79 -17.77 -30.27
N VAL A 8 17.56 -17.98 -28.96
CA VAL A 8 17.84 -19.19 -28.18
C VAL A 8 19.33 -19.31 -27.80
N VAL A 9 19.60 -18.92 -26.55
CA VAL A 9 20.44 -19.64 -25.58
C VAL A 9 21.86 -20.04 -26.03
N LYS A 10 22.85 -19.20 -25.71
CA LYS A 10 24.20 -19.63 -25.30
C LYS A 10 25.05 -18.40 -25.01
N GLU A 11 25.29 -18.10 -23.74
CA GLU A 11 26.56 -17.52 -23.25
C GLU A 11 26.50 -17.37 -21.71
N ILE A 12 26.28 -18.51 -21.05
CA ILE A 12 26.60 -18.72 -19.64
C ILE A 12 27.66 -19.82 -19.60
N ARG A 13 28.71 -19.58 -18.80
CA ARG A 13 29.93 -20.40 -18.56
C ARG A 13 30.98 -20.14 -19.64
N GLU A 14 32.20 -19.70 -19.33
CA GLU A 14 33.14 -20.31 -18.39
C GLU A 14 34.17 -19.28 -17.89
N ALA A 15 34.35 -19.16 -16.57
CA ALA A 15 35.64 -18.79 -15.98
C ALA A 15 35.71 -19.44 -14.59
N GLN A 16 36.40 -20.58 -14.56
CA GLN A 16 36.73 -21.35 -13.37
C GLN A 16 37.74 -20.60 -12.50
N LEU A 17 37.49 -20.64 -11.21
CA LEU A 17 38.43 -20.35 -10.13
C LEU A 17 39.53 -21.41 -10.08
N GLY A 18 40.75 -20.95 -9.78
CA GLY A 18 41.84 -21.74 -9.22
C GLY A 18 42.62 -20.89 -8.19
N PRO A 19 43.20 -21.51 -7.14
CA PRO A 19 43.42 -20.93 -5.82
C PRO A 19 44.90 -20.56 -5.57
N GLU A 20 45.24 -20.22 -4.31
CA GLU A 20 46.56 -19.76 -3.75
C GLU A 20 46.55 -18.22 -3.55
N ASP A 21 46.59 -17.62 -2.37
CA ASP A 21 47.27 -17.98 -1.12
C ASP A 21 46.59 -17.42 0.14
N MET A 22 46.88 -18.12 1.23
CA MET A 22 46.37 -17.97 2.58
C MET A 22 47.07 -16.84 3.39
N LEU A 23 46.25 -16.12 4.15
CA LEU A 23 46.42 -15.73 5.56
C LEU A 23 47.64 -14.91 6.01
N SER A 24 47.36 -13.71 6.55
CA SER A 24 47.74 -13.39 7.94
C SER A 24 46.99 -12.19 8.53
N PRO A 25 46.92 -12.08 9.88
CA PRO A 25 45.79 -11.49 10.60
C PRO A 25 46.10 -10.13 11.22
N GLY A 26 45.08 -9.28 11.42
CA GLY A 26 45.26 -8.13 12.30
C GLY A 26 44.13 -7.11 12.36
N TRP A 27 43.51 -7.05 13.54
CA TRP A 27 43.09 -5.86 14.27
C TRP A 27 41.94 -4.99 13.72
N TYR A 28 40.84 -5.07 14.49
CA TYR A 28 39.75 -4.12 14.55
C TYR A 28 40.21 -2.82 15.25
N ILE A 29 40.05 -1.68 14.57
CA ILE A 29 40.02 -0.34 15.17
C ILE A 29 38.92 0.44 14.42
N PRO A 30 37.78 0.82 15.05
CA PRO A 30 36.87 1.77 14.45
C PRO A 30 37.38 3.18 14.78
N GLY A 31 38.29 3.68 13.93
CA GLY A 31 38.71 5.09 13.90
C GLY A 31 37.70 5.95 13.13
N PRO A 32 37.72 7.28 13.32
CA PRO A 32 36.62 8.17 13.02
C PRO A 32 36.21 8.06 11.56
N ILE A 33 34.91 7.84 11.33
CA ILE A 33 34.32 7.89 10.01
C ILE A 33 34.61 9.30 9.48
N ASN A 34 35.54 9.40 8.54
CA ASN A 34 35.69 10.57 7.69
C ASN A 34 34.39 10.70 6.91
N ILE A 35 33.49 11.55 7.41
CA ILE A 35 32.31 12.04 6.68
C ILE A 35 32.81 13.09 5.70
N GLU A 36 33.63 12.68 4.74
CA GLU A 36 33.91 13.49 3.57
C GLU A 36 33.36 12.75 2.37
N LEU A 37 32.36 13.39 1.76
CA LEU A 37 31.45 12.91 0.73
C LEU A 37 30.24 12.11 1.28
N PHE A 38 29.49 12.70 2.23
CA PHE A 38 28.04 12.52 2.16
C PHE A 38 27.55 13.39 1.01
N GLU A 39 27.36 12.77 -0.14
CA GLU A 39 26.69 13.38 -1.28
C GLU A 39 25.39 14.03 -0.76
N PRO A 40 25.20 15.36 -0.94
CA PRO A 40 23.96 15.99 -0.53
C PRO A 40 22.87 15.51 -1.47
N GLU A 41 21.64 15.57 -0.98
CA GLU A 41 20.39 15.36 -1.73
C GLU A 41 19.87 13.92 -1.69
N GLY A 42 19.10 13.64 -0.62
CA GLY A 42 18.12 12.55 -0.68
C GLY A 42 17.11 12.88 -1.79
N GLU A 43 17.30 12.29 -2.96
CA GLU A 43 16.42 12.41 -4.12
C GLU A 43 14.94 12.23 -3.70
N LEU A 44 14.07 13.14 -4.14
CA LEU A 44 12.63 13.03 -3.88
C LEU A 44 12.11 11.73 -4.46
N ILE A 45 11.09 11.18 -3.83
CA ILE A 45 10.44 9.97 -4.32
C ILE A 45 9.13 10.37 -4.97
N GLY A 46 9.12 10.29 -6.30
CA GLY A 46 7.99 10.55 -7.16
C GLY A 46 7.13 9.31 -7.29
N ASN A 47 5.84 9.47 -7.10
CA ASN A 47 4.85 8.49 -7.48
C ASN A 47 4.55 8.65 -8.97
N THR A 48 5.20 7.86 -9.82
CA THR A 48 5.02 7.92 -11.29
C THR A 48 3.58 7.74 -11.73
N ASN A 49 2.77 7.08 -10.90
CA ASN A 49 1.36 6.82 -11.13
C ASN A 49 0.47 8.04 -10.80
N THR A 50 0.59 8.63 -9.61
CA THR A 50 -0.24 9.79 -9.23
C THR A 50 0.35 11.13 -9.65
N LYS A 51 1.59 11.12 -10.16
CA LYS A 51 2.42 12.30 -10.42
C LYS A 51 2.53 13.19 -9.18
N ILE A 52 2.75 12.58 -8.02
CA ILE A 52 2.98 13.29 -6.75
C ILE A 52 4.39 13.01 -6.22
N SER A 53 5.14 14.03 -5.82
CA SER A 53 6.49 13.89 -5.22
C SER A 53 6.46 13.99 -3.69
N HIS A 54 7.32 13.20 -3.04
CA HIS A 54 7.39 13.06 -1.58
C HIS A 54 8.84 13.22 -1.09
N LEU A 55 9.02 13.78 0.11
CA LEU A 55 10.28 13.69 0.84
C LEU A 55 10.53 12.24 1.27
N PRO A 56 11.79 11.74 1.28
CA PRO A 56 12.10 10.33 1.54
C PRO A 56 11.47 9.73 2.80
N ASP A 57 11.27 10.52 3.85
CA ASP A 57 10.69 10.08 5.13
C ASP A 57 9.16 10.22 5.23
N CYS A 58 8.49 10.60 4.13
CA CYS A 58 7.04 10.74 4.11
C CYS A 58 6.35 9.39 4.29
N ARG A 59 5.43 9.28 5.26
CA ARG A 59 4.65 8.05 5.50
C ARG A 59 3.89 7.54 4.27
N ALA A 60 3.49 8.45 3.37
CA ALA A 60 2.84 8.07 2.12
C ALA A 60 3.72 7.15 1.28
N ILE A 61 5.05 7.30 1.35
CA ILE A 61 6.00 6.44 0.61
C ILE A 61 5.89 5.00 1.10
N LYS A 62 5.71 4.75 2.40
CA LYS A 62 5.49 3.38 2.92
C LYS A 62 4.19 2.76 2.41
N MET A 63 3.26 3.59 1.97
CA MET A 63 1.99 3.18 1.37
C MET A 63 2.07 3.13 -0.17
N MET A 64 3.16 3.62 -0.77
CA MET A 64 3.42 3.51 -2.20
C MET A 64 4.02 2.15 -2.54
N LEU A 65 3.67 1.63 -3.72
CA LEU A 65 4.33 0.46 -4.29
C LEU A 65 5.71 0.82 -4.82
N GLU A 66 6.69 -0.08 -4.66
CA GLU A 66 8.10 0.16 -5.03
C GLU A 66 8.29 0.50 -6.51
N GLU A 67 7.59 -0.18 -7.42
CA GLU A 67 7.70 0.08 -8.86
C GLU A 67 7.09 1.43 -9.30
N HIS A 68 6.26 2.03 -8.44
CA HIS A 68 5.75 3.38 -8.65
C HIS A 68 6.57 4.44 -7.91
N LYS A 69 7.49 4.03 -7.04
CA LYS A 69 8.51 4.90 -6.47
C LYS A 69 9.61 5.05 -7.50
N THR A 70 9.70 6.23 -8.08
CA THR A 70 10.85 6.60 -8.89
C THR A 70 11.55 7.72 -8.16
N ARG A 71 12.86 7.60 -8.06
CA ARG A 71 13.67 8.73 -7.63
C ARG A 71 13.60 9.81 -8.69
N THR A 72 13.36 11.02 -8.26
CA THR A 72 13.12 12.17 -9.14
C THR A 72 13.61 13.42 -8.45
N ASP A 73 13.92 14.43 -9.24
CA ASP A 73 14.12 15.81 -8.82
C ASP A 73 12.79 16.56 -8.57
N GLY A 74 11.65 15.94 -8.91
CA GLY A 74 10.31 16.51 -8.79
C GLY A 74 9.78 17.13 -10.08
N GLU A 75 10.53 17.17 -11.18
CA GLU A 75 10.05 17.74 -12.44
C GLU A 75 8.93 16.90 -13.06
N GLY A 76 7.80 17.54 -13.40
CA GLY A 76 6.60 16.85 -13.88
C GLY A 76 5.77 16.17 -12.78
N TYR A 77 6.11 16.39 -11.50
CA TYR A 77 5.38 15.91 -10.34
C TYR A 77 4.80 17.08 -9.53
N ARG A 78 3.59 16.89 -9.02
CA ARG A 78 2.99 17.82 -8.05
C ARG A 78 3.47 17.45 -6.64
N PRO A 79 3.82 18.41 -5.80
CA PRO A 79 4.36 18.10 -4.49
C PRO A 79 3.28 17.59 -3.52
N CYS A 80 3.63 16.64 -2.67
CA CYS A 80 2.71 16.05 -1.69
C CYS A 80 2.30 17.08 -0.64
N ALA A 81 0.98 17.21 -0.42
CA ALA A 81 0.43 18.11 0.58
C ALA A 81 0.96 17.87 2.01
N TRP A 82 1.27 16.62 2.38
CA TRP A 82 1.89 16.29 3.68
C TRP A 82 3.37 16.67 3.76
N CYS A 83 4.08 16.73 2.63
CA CYS A 83 5.49 17.11 2.60
C CYS A 83 5.68 18.62 2.50
N GLN A 84 4.69 19.36 1.98
CA GLN A 84 4.74 20.82 1.84
C GLN A 84 4.17 21.60 3.02
N GLY A 85 3.37 20.95 3.87
CA GLY A 85 2.94 21.50 5.14
C GLY A 85 4.13 21.55 6.10
N LYS A 86 4.68 22.75 6.28
CA LYS A 86 5.80 23.04 7.18
C LYS A 86 5.55 22.51 8.59
N GLU A 87 6.57 21.82 9.12
CA GLU A 87 6.95 21.73 10.53
C GLU A 87 5.78 21.62 11.51
N ASP A 88 5.27 20.40 11.71
CA ASP A 88 5.12 19.81 13.05
C ASP A 88 4.32 18.50 13.02
N SER A 89 4.89 17.49 13.69
CA SER A 89 4.28 16.23 14.16
C SER A 89 3.96 15.17 13.08
N TYR A 90 4.45 13.93 13.15
CA TYR A 90 4.85 13.16 14.31
C TYR A 90 5.71 11.97 13.83
N HIS A 91 6.98 11.92 14.26
CA HIS A 91 7.81 10.71 14.27
C HIS A 91 7.48 9.89 15.54
N GLU A 92 7.74 8.58 15.48
CA GLU A 92 7.65 7.58 16.57
C GLU A 92 6.22 7.16 16.97
N SER A 93 5.88 5.90 17.21
CA SER A 93 6.60 4.63 17.25
C SER A 93 5.58 3.53 16.96
N MET A 94 6.04 2.42 16.36
CA MET A 94 5.33 1.15 16.45
C MET A 94 5.46 0.66 17.89
N GLU A 95 4.48 0.92 18.75
CA GLU A 95 4.19 0.02 19.86
C GLU A 95 2.96 -0.80 19.48
N GLN A 96 3.03 -2.10 19.78
CA GLN A 96 1.93 -3.03 19.69
C GLN A 96 0.66 -2.39 20.29
N LEU A 97 -0.29 -2.01 19.44
CA LEU A 97 -1.68 -1.92 19.85
C LEU A 97 -2.14 -3.36 20.07
N THR A 98 -1.90 -3.83 21.30
CA THR A 98 -2.67 -4.89 21.92
C THR A 98 -4.13 -4.58 21.67
N ILE A 99 -4.79 -5.49 20.95
CA ILE A 99 -6.23 -5.56 20.76
C ILE A 99 -6.84 -5.74 22.15
N ASP A 100 -6.98 -4.69 22.95
CA ASP A 100 -7.58 -4.80 24.30
C ASP A 100 -8.16 -3.47 24.85
N GLN A 101 -8.21 -2.37 24.09
CA GLN A 101 -8.74 -1.09 24.61
C GLN A 101 -9.62 -0.27 23.67
N PHE A 102 -10.34 -0.92 22.76
CA PHE A 102 -11.56 -0.32 22.22
C PHE A 102 -12.71 -1.20 22.65
N GLU A 103 -13.58 -0.68 23.52
CA GLU A 103 -14.93 -1.19 23.68
C GLU A 103 -15.59 -1.10 22.29
N ASP A 104 -15.43 -2.16 21.50
CA ASP A 104 -16.07 -2.32 20.21
C ASP A 104 -17.58 -2.19 20.48
N PRO A 105 -18.31 -1.26 19.83
CA PRO A 105 -19.74 -1.11 20.08
C PRO A 105 -20.42 -2.46 19.86
N GLU A 106 -21.18 -2.90 20.87
CA GLU A 106 -21.44 -4.29 21.28
C GLU A 106 -21.87 -5.33 20.22
N ASP A 107 -22.07 -4.95 18.95
CA ASP A 107 -22.59 -5.83 17.90
C ASP A 107 -21.90 -5.72 16.53
N ILE A 108 -20.65 -5.24 16.46
CA ILE A 108 -19.87 -5.28 15.21
C ILE A 108 -19.31 -6.69 14.97
N GLU A 109 -19.72 -7.31 13.86
CA GLU A 109 -19.20 -8.59 13.41
C GLU A 109 -18.45 -8.47 12.08
N ILE A 110 -17.44 -9.32 11.87
CA ILE A 110 -16.82 -9.48 10.55
C ILE A 110 -17.74 -10.31 9.65
N CYS A 111 -18.10 -9.76 8.49
CA CYS A 111 -18.91 -10.44 7.50
C CYS A 111 -18.06 -11.44 6.72
N ARG A 112 -18.38 -12.74 6.83
CA ARG A 112 -17.68 -13.83 6.13
C ARG A 112 -18.42 -14.35 4.90
N ASP A 113 -19.40 -13.60 4.41
CA ASP A 113 -20.13 -13.96 3.19
C ASP A 113 -19.23 -13.73 1.97
N PRO A 114 -18.89 -14.79 1.20
CA PRO A 114 -17.93 -14.69 0.09
C PRO A 114 -18.45 -13.82 -1.06
N ILE A 115 -19.76 -13.70 -1.23
CA ILE A 115 -20.37 -12.87 -2.27
C ILE A 115 -20.23 -11.40 -1.88
N LEU A 116 -20.52 -11.05 -0.63
CA LEU A 116 -20.37 -9.69 -0.13
C LEU A 116 -18.90 -9.27 -0.09
N GLU A 117 -18.00 -10.15 0.37
CA GLU A 117 -16.57 -9.90 0.31
C GLU A 117 -16.09 -9.62 -1.11
N LYS A 118 -16.46 -10.47 -2.08
CA LYS A 118 -16.10 -10.28 -3.48
C LYS A 118 -16.67 -8.97 -4.04
N LEU A 119 -17.90 -8.63 -3.68
CA LEU A 119 -18.56 -7.40 -4.12
C LEU A 119 -17.84 -6.14 -3.61
N PHE A 120 -17.53 -6.07 -2.31
CA PHE A 120 -16.82 -4.95 -1.72
C PHE A 120 -15.38 -4.86 -2.20
N LYS A 121 -14.65 -5.98 -2.21
CA LYS A 121 -13.28 -6.02 -2.73
C LYS A 121 -13.21 -5.74 -4.23
N GLY A 122 -14.27 -5.98 -5.00
CA GLY A 122 -14.35 -5.60 -6.41
C GLY A 122 -14.62 -4.11 -6.65
N ASN A 123 -15.29 -3.44 -5.70
CA ASN A 123 -15.63 -2.01 -5.80
C ASN A 123 -14.61 -1.09 -5.11
N GLY A 124 -13.93 -1.58 -4.08
CA GLY A 124 -12.96 -0.80 -3.31
C GLY A 124 -13.60 0.26 -2.42
N CYS A 125 -12.75 1.02 -1.74
CA CYS A 125 -13.13 2.13 -0.88
C CYS A 125 -13.67 3.30 -1.71
N ALA A 126 -14.88 3.77 -1.44
CA ALA A 126 -15.46 4.91 -2.17
C ALA A 126 -14.71 6.25 -1.97
N SER A 127 -13.86 6.37 -0.95
CA SER A 127 -13.04 7.57 -0.70
C SER A 127 -11.66 7.52 -1.38
N CYS A 128 -10.85 6.49 -1.13
CA CYS A 128 -9.46 6.41 -1.63
C CYS A 128 -9.24 5.33 -2.70
N ASN A 129 -10.30 4.63 -3.12
CA ASN A 129 -10.27 3.51 -4.06
C ASN A 129 -9.38 2.32 -3.65
N SER A 130 -8.86 2.30 -2.42
CA SER A 130 -8.14 1.14 -1.90
C SER A 130 -9.08 -0.06 -1.74
N HIS A 131 -8.60 -1.23 -2.14
CA HIS A 131 -9.30 -2.50 -1.98
C HIS A 131 -8.88 -3.24 -0.70
N GLN A 132 -8.02 -2.64 0.12
CA GLN A 132 -7.58 -3.17 1.40
C GLN A 132 -8.52 -2.72 2.52
N GLY A 133 -9.09 -3.69 3.21
CA GLY A 133 -10.08 -3.44 4.26
C GLY A 133 -10.82 -4.70 4.68
N LEU A 134 -11.69 -4.54 5.66
CA LEU A 134 -12.54 -5.61 6.20
C LEU A 134 -14.00 -5.30 5.90
N VAL A 135 -14.77 -6.34 5.59
CA VAL A 135 -16.23 -6.21 5.52
C VAL A 135 -16.78 -6.46 6.92
N LYS A 136 -17.39 -5.43 7.50
CA LYS A 136 -18.01 -5.46 8.82
C LYS A 136 -19.53 -5.38 8.67
N MET A 137 -20.23 -5.84 9.69
CA MET A 137 -21.68 -5.77 9.76
C MET A 137 -22.16 -5.55 11.19
N ARG A 138 -23.31 -4.91 11.34
CA ARG A 138 -23.98 -4.74 12.63
C ARG A 138 -25.51 -4.78 12.49
N PRO A 139 -26.26 -5.21 13.52
CA PRO A 139 -27.72 -5.13 13.52
C PRO A 139 -28.20 -3.70 13.26
N HIS A 140 -29.17 -3.54 12.35
CA HIS A 140 -29.71 -2.22 12.01
C HIS A 140 -31.07 -2.34 11.32
N GLU A 141 -32.08 -1.59 11.77
CA GLU A 141 -33.45 -1.64 11.20
C GLU A 141 -33.54 -1.24 9.72
N GLY A 142 -32.65 -0.35 9.29
CA GLY A 142 -32.46 0.05 7.89
C GLY A 142 -31.54 -0.87 7.07
N GLY A 143 -31.07 -1.97 7.65
CA GLY A 143 -30.15 -2.92 7.03
C GLY A 143 -30.80 -3.86 6.01
N VAL A 144 -30.00 -4.78 5.48
CA VAL A 144 -30.43 -5.85 4.56
C VAL A 144 -30.60 -7.17 5.31
N ARG A 145 -31.45 -8.08 4.80
CA ARG A 145 -31.53 -9.44 5.33
C ARG A 145 -30.40 -10.29 4.74
N LEU A 146 -29.70 -11.04 5.59
CA LEU A 146 -28.65 -11.97 5.21
C LEU A 146 -29.18 -13.41 5.32
N LEU A 147 -28.77 -14.30 4.43
CA LEU A 147 -29.18 -15.70 4.49
C LEU A 147 -28.60 -16.35 5.76
N GLY A 148 -29.42 -17.08 6.51
CA GLY A 148 -29.00 -17.76 7.73
C GLY A 148 -28.78 -16.85 8.95
N ARG A 149 -29.21 -15.58 8.89
CA ARG A 149 -29.18 -14.66 10.04
C ARG A 149 -30.53 -14.02 10.27
N ASP A 150 -30.88 -13.85 11.55
CA ASP A 150 -32.10 -13.16 11.95
C ASP A 150 -31.95 -11.65 11.86
N GLY A 151 -33.08 -10.96 11.64
CA GLY A 151 -33.13 -9.51 11.59
C GLY A 151 -32.56 -8.88 10.32
N LYS A 152 -32.15 -7.62 10.44
CA LYS A 152 -31.57 -6.81 9.37
C LYS A 152 -30.21 -6.31 9.80
N TRP A 153 -29.29 -6.28 8.84
CA TRP A 153 -27.87 -6.02 9.07
C TRP A 153 -27.39 -4.90 8.17
N TRP A 154 -26.75 -3.90 8.76
CA TRP A 154 -25.98 -2.91 8.01
C TRP A 154 -24.63 -3.53 7.65
N VAL A 155 -24.32 -3.64 6.36
CA VAL A 155 -23.05 -4.21 5.89
C VAL A 155 -22.23 -3.12 5.22
N TYR A 156 -20.95 -3.03 5.57
CA TYR A 156 -20.04 -2.01 5.08
C TYR A 156 -18.60 -2.53 5.00
N PHE A 157 -17.81 -1.91 4.15
CA PHE A 157 -16.38 -2.13 4.03
C PHE A 157 -15.63 -0.99 4.71
N GLU A 158 -14.80 -1.33 5.70
CA GLU A 158 -13.92 -0.40 6.39
C GLU A 158 -12.53 -0.47 5.76
N CYS A 159 -12.10 0.65 5.18
CA CYS A 159 -10.84 0.71 4.47
C CYS A 159 -9.65 0.77 5.44
N SER A 160 -8.72 -0.18 5.33
CA SER A 160 -7.48 -0.20 6.14
C SER A 160 -6.52 0.96 5.78
N HIS A 161 -6.70 1.59 4.62
CA HIS A 161 -5.82 2.66 4.15
C HIS A 161 -6.24 4.06 4.64
N CYS A 162 -7.54 4.39 4.62
CA CYS A 162 -8.03 5.72 5.02
C CYS A 162 -9.08 5.71 6.14
N GLY A 163 -9.44 4.54 6.67
CA GLY A 163 -10.48 4.38 7.69
C GLY A 163 -11.91 4.62 7.19
N TYR A 164 -12.10 4.93 5.91
CA TYR A 164 -13.42 5.27 5.38
C TYR A 164 -14.34 4.04 5.27
N GLU A 165 -15.60 4.23 5.67
CA GLU A 165 -16.64 3.22 5.58
C GLU A 165 -17.48 3.34 4.31
N THR A 166 -17.39 2.31 3.46
CA THR A 166 -18.19 2.19 2.24
C THR A 166 -19.36 1.25 2.50
N SER A 167 -20.58 1.77 2.55
CA SER A 167 -21.77 0.94 2.80
C SER A 167 -22.19 0.12 1.57
N LEU A 168 -22.87 -1.01 1.80
CA LEU A 168 -23.41 -1.85 0.72
C LEU A 168 -24.34 -1.05 -0.21
N TYR A 169 -25.08 -0.08 0.33
CA TYR A 169 -25.90 0.83 -0.46
C TYR A 169 -25.07 1.61 -1.48
N LYS A 170 -23.93 2.20 -1.07
CA LYS A 170 -23.04 2.94 -1.97
C LYS A 170 -22.49 2.04 -3.09
N VAL A 171 -22.09 0.82 -2.73
CA VAL A 171 -21.61 -0.18 -3.70
C VAL A 171 -22.69 -0.56 -4.72
N LYS A 172 -23.93 -0.80 -4.28
CA LYS A 172 -25.05 -1.10 -5.19
C LYS A 172 -25.36 0.03 -6.15
N GLN A 173 -25.26 1.28 -5.69
CA GLN A 173 -25.45 2.44 -6.57
C GLN A 173 -24.35 2.51 -7.62
N HIS A 174 -23.10 2.26 -7.25
CA HIS A 174 -21.97 2.23 -8.18
C HIS A 174 -22.13 1.13 -9.25
N GLU A 175 -22.48 -0.09 -8.85
CA GLU A 175 -22.78 -1.19 -9.79
C GLU A 175 -23.94 -0.87 -10.73
N ARG A 176 -25.00 -0.24 -10.21
CA ARG A 176 -26.14 0.21 -11.05
C ARG A 176 -25.73 1.24 -12.08
N LEU A 177 -24.80 2.14 -11.74
CA LEU A 177 -24.30 3.16 -12.66
C LEU A 177 -23.35 2.54 -13.71
N ARG A 178 -22.49 1.59 -13.30
CA ARG A 178 -21.65 0.79 -14.22
C ARG A 178 -22.48 0.02 -15.25
N LEU A 179 -23.52 -0.69 -14.82
CA LEU A 179 -24.41 -1.43 -15.71
C LEU A 179 -25.18 -0.53 -16.70
N LYS A 180 -25.33 0.76 -16.38
CA LYS A 180 -25.92 1.77 -17.27
C LYS A 180 -24.90 2.45 -18.18
N GLY A 181 -23.62 2.09 -18.08
CA GLY A 181 -22.54 2.71 -18.85
C GLY A 181 -22.27 4.16 -18.49
N VAL A 182 -22.61 4.58 -17.26
CA VAL A 182 -22.44 5.98 -16.79
C VAL A 182 -21.06 6.19 -16.16
N VAL A 183 -20.41 5.11 -15.72
CA VAL A 183 -19.14 5.08 -14.98
C VAL A 183 -18.32 3.89 -15.45
#